data_AF-A0AAV8U378-F1
#
_entry.id   AF-A0AAV8U378-F1
#
_cell.length_a   1.000
_cell.length_b   1.000
_cell.length_c   1.000
_cell.angle_alpha   90.00
_cell.angle_beta   90.00
_cell.angle_gamma   90.00
#
_symmetry.space_group_name_H-M   'P 1'
#
loop_
_entity.id
_entity.type
_entity.pdbx_description
1 polymer ?
#
loop_
_entity_poly.entity_id
_entity_poly.type
_entity_poly.pdbx_seq_one_letter_code
_entity_poly.pdbx_strand_id
1 'polypeptide(L)'
;MKQYNVSEEEAISYFRQQIAKAWKDINEECLNPTPVPMALLERILNFTRAMDVIYKNDDGYTNPLGLVTNVEIPKPNLIQLGCTANDYCCLSSPPETEFSQMALRGVWQLQKLIVSYCDWGGSSRGIRDFMEKCLPTFKEQNPQLEVVNELIRGQHPHLKAFYRNKNERVVCIKNLSPEDILLHATRLRNAQGRKVVKLKTRHFTQHPSVQGTWTTATIF
;
A
#
# COMPACT_ATOMS: atom_id res chain seq x y z
N MET A 1 -12.54 3.74 33.56
CA MET A 1 -11.08 3.57 33.77
C MET A 1 -10.62 3.65 35.22
N LYS A 2 -11.41 4.20 36.16
CA LYS A 2 -11.09 4.24 37.60
C LYS A 2 -10.75 2.87 38.22
N GLN A 3 -11.31 1.77 37.69
CA GLN A 3 -10.99 0.40 38.12
C GLN A 3 -9.56 -0.04 37.81
N TYR A 4 -8.95 0.50 36.75
CA TYR A 4 -7.57 0.17 36.35
C TYR A 4 -6.59 1.33 36.57
N ASN A 5 -7.09 2.46 37.09
CA ASN A 5 -6.34 3.70 37.31
C ASN A 5 -5.61 4.24 36.05
N VAL A 6 -6.24 4.08 34.88
CA VAL A 6 -5.71 4.48 33.56
C VAL A 6 -6.40 5.76 33.09
N SER A 7 -5.70 6.61 32.32
CA SER A 7 -6.27 7.81 31.69
C SER A 7 -7.06 7.50 30.42
N GLU A 8 -7.93 8.42 29.99
CA GLU A 8 -8.80 8.24 28.81
C GLU A 8 -8.02 8.03 27.54
N GLU A 9 -7.03 8.88 27.36
CA GLU A 9 -6.13 8.87 26.21
C GLU A 9 -5.35 7.55 26.13
N GLU A 10 -4.89 7.04 27.27
CA GLU A 10 -4.15 5.77 27.34
C GLU A 10 -5.05 4.57 27.01
N ALA A 11 -6.29 4.55 27.50
CA ALA A 11 -7.26 3.52 27.13
C ALA A 11 -7.63 3.58 25.65
N ILE A 12 -7.88 4.77 25.10
CA ILE A 12 -8.20 4.97 23.68
C ILE A 12 -7.03 4.51 22.80
N SER A 13 -5.80 4.90 23.15
CA SER A 13 -4.58 4.48 22.44
C SER A 13 -4.44 2.96 22.42
N TYR A 14 -4.62 2.30 23.56
CA TYR A 14 -4.58 0.85 23.66
C TYR A 14 -5.64 0.18 22.77
N PHE A 15 -6.89 0.63 22.82
CA PHE A 15 -7.95 0.06 21.97
C PHE A 15 -7.68 0.27 20.49
N ARG A 16 -7.19 1.45 20.09
CA ARG A 16 -6.81 1.72 18.69
C ARG A 16 -5.70 0.77 18.21
N GLN A 17 -4.71 0.48 19.05
CA GLN A 17 -3.67 -0.50 18.73
C GLN A 17 -4.25 -1.91 18.55
N GLN A 18 -5.16 -2.33 19.45
CA GLN A 18 -5.80 -3.64 19.35
C GLN A 18 -6.69 -3.75 18.11
N ILE A 19 -7.46 -2.71 17.80
CA ILE A 19 -8.26 -2.60 16.57
C ILE A 19 -7.35 -2.69 15.35
N ALA A 20 -6.24 -1.94 15.32
CA ALA A 20 -5.29 -1.97 14.21
C ALA A 20 -4.65 -3.36 14.02
N LYS A 21 -4.37 -4.08 15.11
CA LYS A 21 -3.89 -5.47 15.07
C LYS A 21 -4.98 -6.41 14.54
N ALA A 22 -6.19 -6.35 15.09
CA ALA A 22 -7.31 -7.17 14.64
C ALA A 22 -7.64 -6.95 13.16
N TRP A 23 -7.58 -5.70 12.67
CA TRP A 23 -7.73 -5.40 11.25
C TRP A 23 -6.68 -6.10 10.40
N LYS A 24 -5.42 -6.20 10.85
CA LYS A 24 -4.35 -6.93 10.14
C LYS A 24 -4.63 -8.44 10.11
N ASP A 25 -5.06 -9.01 11.23
CA ASP A 25 -5.36 -10.44 11.35
C ASP A 25 -6.54 -10.83 10.43
N ILE A 26 -7.65 -10.07 10.46
CA ILE A 26 -8.81 -10.28 9.58
C ILE A 26 -8.41 -10.25 8.11
N ASN A 27 -7.60 -9.25 7.77
CA ASN A 27 -7.10 -9.03 6.43
C ASN A 27 -6.23 -10.19 5.92
N GLU A 28 -5.36 -10.73 6.77
CA GLU A 28 -4.52 -11.88 6.47
C GLU A 28 -5.31 -13.17 6.31
N GLU A 29 -6.23 -13.47 7.22
CA GLU A 29 -7.09 -14.65 7.14
C GLU A 29 -7.94 -14.64 5.86
N CYS A 30 -8.44 -13.47 5.49
CA CYS A 30 -9.19 -13.29 4.26
C CYS A 30 -8.36 -13.51 2.98
N LEU A 31 -7.03 -13.63 3.03
CA LEU A 31 -6.23 -13.98 1.85
C LEU A 31 -6.22 -15.48 1.55
N ASN A 32 -6.45 -16.32 2.56
CA ASN A 32 -6.34 -17.77 2.44
C ASN A 32 -7.72 -18.40 2.17
N PRO A 33 -7.78 -19.59 1.56
CA PRO A 33 -9.04 -20.32 1.44
C PRO A 33 -9.61 -20.63 2.83
N THR A 34 -10.79 -20.10 3.14
CA THR A 34 -11.46 -20.32 4.41
C THR A 34 -12.45 -21.49 4.31
N PRO A 35 -12.65 -22.27 5.39
CA PRO A 35 -13.67 -23.32 5.43
C PRO A 35 -15.10 -22.74 5.38
N VAL A 36 -15.27 -21.49 5.81
CA VAL A 36 -16.53 -20.74 5.75
C VAL A 36 -16.62 -20.01 4.41
N PRO A 37 -17.78 -20.02 3.72
CA PRO A 37 -17.98 -19.26 2.49
C PRO A 37 -17.75 -17.75 2.67
N MET A 38 -17.03 -17.15 1.72
CA MET A 38 -16.68 -15.72 1.76
C MET A 38 -17.90 -14.80 1.85
N ALA A 39 -19.04 -15.19 1.30
CA ALA A 39 -20.28 -14.40 1.36
C ALA A 39 -20.78 -14.17 2.80
N LEU A 40 -20.57 -15.13 3.72
CA LEU A 40 -20.93 -14.97 5.13
C LEU A 40 -19.92 -14.06 5.84
N LEU A 41 -18.63 -14.26 5.60
CA LEU A 41 -17.56 -13.44 6.15
C LEU A 41 -17.67 -11.98 5.67
N GLU A 42 -18.08 -11.76 4.42
CA GLU A 42 -18.28 -10.43 3.85
C GLU A 42 -19.39 -9.65 4.56
N ARG A 43 -20.46 -10.31 5.02
CA ARG A 43 -21.51 -9.65 5.81
C ARG A 43 -20.98 -9.15 7.15
N ILE A 44 -20.16 -9.96 7.83
CA ILE A 44 -19.51 -9.59 9.10
C ILE A 44 -18.49 -8.47 8.85
N LEU A 45 -17.67 -8.60 7.80
CA LEU A 45 -16.65 -7.61 7.42
C LEU A 45 -17.28 -6.26 7.06
N ASN A 46 -18.41 -6.25 6.35
CA ASN A 46 -19.11 -5.01 6.01
C ASN A 46 -19.69 -4.35 7.27
N PHE A 47 -20.18 -5.14 8.23
CA PHE A 47 -20.65 -4.60 9.51
C PHE A 47 -19.51 -3.99 10.33
N THR A 48 -18.36 -4.65 10.44
CA THR A 48 -17.20 -4.09 11.16
C THR A 48 -16.69 -2.81 10.50
N ARG A 49 -16.69 -2.73 9.16
CA ARG A 49 -16.36 -1.50 8.41
C ARG A 49 -17.35 -0.37 8.67
N ALA A 50 -18.65 -0.66 8.74
CA ALA A 50 -19.65 0.35 9.07
C ALA A 50 -19.43 0.90 10.48
N MET A 51 -19.14 0.05 11.45
CA MET A 51 -18.83 0.47 12.82
C MET A 51 -17.57 1.34 12.89
N ASP A 52 -16.50 0.97 12.19
CA ASP A 52 -15.26 1.76 12.13
C ASP A 52 -15.52 3.17 11.57
N VAL A 53 -16.38 3.30 10.55
CA VAL A 53 -16.77 4.59 9.98
C VAL A 53 -17.63 5.40 10.95
N ILE A 54 -18.63 4.79 11.58
CA ILE A 54 -19.56 5.45 12.51
C ILE A 54 -18.79 6.02 13.73
N TYR A 55 -17.78 5.30 14.22
CA TYR A 55 -17.07 5.62 15.46
C TYR A 55 -15.65 6.15 15.25
N LYS A 56 -15.29 6.57 14.03
CA LYS A 56 -13.90 6.95 13.70
C LYS A 56 -13.37 8.12 14.54
N ASN A 57 -14.21 9.13 14.72
CA ASN A 57 -13.84 10.40 15.36
C ASN A 57 -14.54 10.59 16.71
N ASP A 58 -15.84 10.28 16.77
CA ASP A 58 -16.69 10.40 17.96
C ASP A 58 -17.85 9.40 17.86
N ASP A 59 -18.74 9.35 18.86
CA ASP A 59 -19.95 8.53 18.85
C ASP A 59 -20.97 9.01 17.80
N GLY A 60 -20.81 8.55 16.57
CA GLY A 60 -21.72 8.84 15.47
C GLY A 60 -23.09 8.15 15.58
N TYR A 61 -23.30 7.23 16.53
CA TYR A 61 -24.59 6.57 16.73
C TYR A 61 -25.50 7.39 17.65
N THR A 62 -24.97 7.85 18.78
CA THR A 62 -25.73 8.63 19.76
C THR A 62 -25.72 10.12 19.41
N ASN A 63 -24.62 10.63 18.82
CA ASN A 63 -24.47 12.03 18.44
C ASN A 63 -24.32 12.19 16.91
N PRO A 64 -25.44 12.30 16.17
CA PRO A 64 -25.40 12.44 14.71
C PRO A 64 -24.74 13.74 14.23
N LEU A 65 -24.58 14.74 15.11
CA LEU A 65 -23.95 16.04 14.82
C LEU A 65 -22.42 15.94 14.61
N GLY A 66 -21.76 14.90 15.11
CA GLY A 66 -20.30 14.70 14.97
C GLY A 66 -19.84 14.35 13.54
N LEU A 67 -20.79 14.05 12.64
CA LEU A 67 -20.52 13.73 11.24
C LEU A 67 -20.50 14.96 10.32
N VAL A 68 -20.94 16.14 10.79
CA VAL A 68 -21.21 17.29 9.92
C VAL A 68 -20.12 18.38 9.96
N THR A 69 -19.16 18.33 10.90
CA THR A 69 -18.17 19.41 11.06
C THR A 69 -16.81 19.16 10.43
N ASN A 70 -16.45 17.90 10.09
CA ASN A 70 -15.09 17.58 9.62
C ASN A 70 -15.04 16.76 8.31
N VAL A 71 -16.12 16.73 7.53
CA VAL A 71 -15.95 16.45 6.09
C VAL A 71 -15.62 17.78 5.43
N GLU A 72 -14.38 18.25 5.61
CA GLU A 72 -13.77 19.06 4.56
C GLU A 72 -13.73 18.16 3.33
N ILE A 73 -14.73 18.31 2.46
CA ILE A 73 -14.63 17.83 1.09
C ILE A 73 -13.35 18.49 0.58
N PRO A 74 -12.30 17.73 0.20
CA PRO A 74 -11.14 18.34 -0.40
C PRO A 74 -11.66 19.06 -1.63
N LYS A 75 -11.69 20.40 -1.57
CA LYS A 75 -12.08 21.22 -2.71
C LYS A 75 -11.20 20.73 -3.85
N PRO A 76 -11.76 20.37 -5.02
CA PRO A 76 -10.93 20.07 -6.15
C PRO A 76 -10.04 21.29 -6.35
N ASN A 77 -8.72 21.09 -6.25
CA ASN A 77 -7.76 22.07 -6.69
C ASN A 77 -8.07 22.34 -8.16
N LEU A 78 -8.89 23.36 -8.42
CA LEU A 78 -8.92 24.03 -9.70
C LEU A 78 -7.55 24.66 -9.82
N ILE A 79 -6.64 23.91 -10.44
CA ILE A 79 -5.43 24.45 -11.01
C ILE A 79 -5.91 25.51 -11.99
N GLN A 80 -5.92 26.77 -11.57
CA GLN A 80 -5.78 27.87 -12.50
C GLN A 80 -4.45 27.62 -13.19
N LEU A 81 -4.52 27.07 -14.40
CA LEU A 81 -3.43 27.05 -15.36
C LEU A 81 -3.13 28.51 -15.72
N GLY A 82 -2.44 29.20 -14.81
CA GLY A 82 -1.65 30.38 -15.08
C GLY A 82 -0.27 29.91 -15.50
N CYS A 83 -0.06 29.75 -16.79
CA CYS A 83 1.26 29.62 -17.36
C CYS A 83 2.08 30.88 -17.08
N THR A 84 3.23 30.77 -16.43
CA THR A 84 4.43 31.55 -16.76
C THR A 84 5.68 30.74 -16.47
N ALA A 85 6.60 30.75 -17.43
CA ALA A 85 7.90 30.11 -17.38
C ALA A 85 8.86 30.83 -16.41
N ASN A 86 9.86 30.09 -15.94
CA ASN A 86 11.04 30.51 -15.17
C ASN A 86 10.79 31.04 -13.74
N ASP A 87 11.19 30.26 -12.74
CA ASP A 87 12.32 30.59 -11.86
C ASP A 87 12.50 29.56 -10.73
N TYR A 88 13.73 29.51 -10.20
CA TYR A 88 14.34 28.46 -9.39
C TYR A 88 13.83 28.34 -7.93
N CYS A 89 14.02 27.13 -7.38
CA CYS A 89 14.30 26.79 -5.98
C CYS A 89 13.53 27.50 -4.86
N CYS A 90 12.62 26.77 -4.22
CA CYS A 90 12.40 26.85 -2.78
C CYS A 90 12.29 25.44 -2.20
N LEU A 91 13.24 25.13 -1.32
CA LEU A 91 13.17 24.04 -0.36
C LEU A 91 11.95 24.26 0.54
N SER A 92 10.90 23.48 0.32
CA SER A 92 9.97 23.10 1.36
C SER A 92 9.63 21.63 1.12
N SER A 93 9.97 20.80 2.10
CA SER A 93 9.64 19.39 2.15
C SER A 93 8.14 19.23 1.81
N PRO A 94 7.76 18.44 0.81
CA PRO A 94 6.35 18.18 0.58
C PRO A 94 5.77 17.54 1.84
N PRO A 95 4.55 17.92 2.26
CA PRO A 95 3.88 17.24 3.36
C PRO A 95 3.85 15.76 3.02
N GLU A 96 4.26 14.92 3.97
CA GLU A 96 4.35 13.47 3.84
C GLU A 96 3.06 12.94 3.24
N THR A 97 3.08 12.82 1.91
CA THR A 97 1.99 12.27 1.16
C THR A 97 2.14 10.81 1.47
N GLU A 98 1.33 10.30 2.40
CA GLU A 98 1.27 8.89 2.75
C GLU A 98 1.22 8.10 1.44
N PHE A 99 2.40 7.60 1.03
CA PHE A 99 2.54 6.84 -0.19
C PHE A 99 1.56 5.69 -0.05
N SER A 100 0.48 5.70 -0.82
CA SER A 100 -0.57 4.67 -0.78
C SER A 100 0.10 3.30 -0.77
N GLN A 101 0.19 2.73 0.42
CA GLN A 101 0.95 1.53 0.69
C GLN A 101 0.13 0.39 0.10
N MET A 102 0.48 -0.02 -1.11
CA MET A 102 -0.31 -0.99 -1.88
C MET A 102 -0.15 -2.40 -1.29
N ALA A 103 -0.95 -2.66 -0.26
CA ALA A 103 -1.17 -3.95 0.34
C ALA A 103 -2.50 -4.53 -0.20
N LEU A 104 -2.55 -5.83 -0.52
CA LEU A 104 -3.82 -6.45 -0.89
C LEU A 104 -4.54 -6.81 0.41
N ARG A 105 -5.67 -6.15 0.67
CA ARG A 105 -6.37 -6.22 1.96
C ARG A 105 -5.40 -5.93 3.12
N GLY A 106 -4.64 -4.83 3.10
CA GLY A 106 -3.77 -4.46 4.24
C GLY A 106 -2.53 -5.37 4.50
N VAL A 107 -2.34 -6.45 3.74
CA VAL A 107 -1.20 -7.36 3.89
C VAL A 107 -0.18 -7.22 2.77
N TRP A 108 1.10 -7.16 3.16
CA TRP A 108 2.24 -7.12 2.26
C TRP A 108 2.34 -8.39 1.43
N GLN A 109 2.49 -8.21 0.12
CA GLN A 109 2.56 -9.33 -0.82
C GLN A 109 4.00 -9.78 -1.09
N LEU A 110 4.97 -8.89 -0.97
CA LEU A 110 6.40 -9.19 -1.17
C LEU A 110 6.96 -9.89 0.09
N GLN A 111 7.53 -11.08 -0.08
CA GLN A 111 8.11 -11.88 1.02
C GLN A 111 9.62 -11.77 1.08
N LYS A 112 10.27 -11.85 -0.09
CA LYS A 112 11.73 -11.88 -0.21
C LYS A 112 12.20 -11.03 -1.38
N LEU A 113 13.24 -10.23 -1.14
CA LEU A 113 13.92 -9.42 -2.14
C LEU A 113 15.40 -9.81 -2.18
N ILE A 114 15.83 -10.37 -3.29
CA ILE A 114 17.24 -10.65 -3.55
C ILE A 114 17.85 -9.46 -4.29
N VAL A 115 18.95 -8.96 -3.75
CA VAL A 115 19.77 -7.89 -4.31
C VAL A 115 21.05 -8.51 -4.86
N SER A 116 21.04 -8.76 -6.17
CA SER A 116 22.17 -9.39 -6.85
C SER A 116 23.11 -8.34 -7.42
N TYR A 117 24.40 -8.40 -7.07
CA TYR A 117 25.42 -7.42 -7.45
C TYR A 117 26.73 -8.08 -7.88
N CYS A 118 27.57 -7.35 -8.62
CA CYS A 118 28.95 -7.72 -8.93
C CYS A 118 29.92 -6.82 -8.14
N ASP A 119 31.02 -7.38 -7.64
CA ASP A 119 32.05 -6.72 -6.84
C ASP A 119 32.95 -5.79 -7.65
N TRP A 120 33.27 -6.14 -8.90
CA TRP A 120 34.19 -5.37 -9.77
C TRP A 120 33.52 -4.70 -10.98
N GLY A 121 32.38 -5.20 -11.45
CA GLY A 121 31.77 -4.74 -12.70
C GLY A 121 31.26 -3.30 -12.64
N GLY A 122 31.60 -2.48 -13.64
CA GLY A 122 31.16 -1.08 -13.72
C GLY A 122 29.64 -0.91 -13.72
N SER A 123 28.92 -1.87 -14.32
CA SER A 123 27.44 -1.88 -14.31
C SER A 123 26.79 -2.04 -12.94
N SER A 124 27.56 -2.54 -11.96
CA SER A 124 27.15 -2.71 -10.56
C SER A 124 27.64 -1.59 -9.64
N ARG A 125 28.13 -0.47 -10.16
CA ARG A 125 28.57 0.64 -9.31
C ARG A 125 27.44 1.18 -8.44
N GLY A 126 26.30 1.56 -9.04
CA GLY A 126 25.20 2.16 -8.29
C GLY A 126 24.54 1.23 -7.27
N ILE A 127 24.51 -0.09 -7.53
CA ILE A 127 23.97 -1.04 -6.55
C ILE A 127 24.87 -1.22 -5.33
N ARG A 128 26.20 -1.11 -5.49
CA ARG A 128 27.14 -1.10 -4.37
C ARG A 128 26.93 0.14 -3.50
N ASP A 129 26.83 1.31 -4.13
CA ASP A 129 26.54 2.57 -3.42
C ASP A 129 25.20 2.50 -2.67
N PHE A 130 24.18 1.89 -3.29
CA PHE A 130 22.88 1.64 -2.66
C PHE A 130 22.97 0.69 -1.46
N MET A 131 23.77 -0.39 -1.57
CA MET A 131 23.98 -1.35 -0.47
C MET A 131 24.61 -0.70 0.76
N GLU A 132 25.53 0.24 0.56
CA GLU A 132 26.19 0.94 1.66
C GLU A 132 25.29 1.99 2.30
N LYS A 133 24.59 2.80 1.49
CA LYS A 133 23.89 3.99 1.99
C LYS A 133 22.41 3.76 2.30
N CYS A 134 21.68 3.11 1.39
CA CYS A 134 20.21 3.11 1.41
C CYS A 134 19.61 1.77 1.85
N LEU A 135 20.30 0.66 1.61
CA LEU A 135 19.82 -0.68 1.94
C LEU A 135 19.59 -0.90 3.45
N PRO A 136 20.45 -0.42 4.38
CA PRO A 136 20.21 -0.57 5.81
C PRO A 136 18.90 0.10 6.24
N THR A 137 18.72 1.37 5.85
CA THR A 137 17.48 2.13 6.11
C THR A 137 16.26 1.44 5.51
N PHE A 138 16.38 0.90 4.30
CA PHE A 138 15.29 0.18 3.65
C PHE A 138 14.89 -1.10 4.42
N LYS A 139 15.85 -1.81 5.01
CA LYS A 139 15.59 -2.98 5.86
C LYS A 139 14.89 -2.60 7.16
N GLU A 140 15.35 -1.53 7.82
CA GLU A 140 14.73 -1.03 9.06
C GLU A 140 13.28 -0.60 8.85
N GLN A 141 12.98 0.04 7.72
CA GLN A 141 11.62 0.46 7.36
C GLN A 141 10.68 -0.72 7.04
N ASN A 142 11.22 -1.89 6.69
CA ASN A 142 10.43 -3.03 6.23
C ASN A 142 10.88 -4.31 6.95
N PRO A 143 10.66 -4.43 8.28
CA PRO A 143 11.08 -5.60 9.04
C PRO A 143 10.36 -6.89 8.60
N GLN A 144 9.19 -6.78 7.94
CA GLN A 144 8.48 -7.94 7.39
C GLN A 144 9.12 -8.56 6.14
N LEU A 145 10.10 -7.91 5.51
CA LEU A 145 10.68 -8.31 4.22
C LEU A 145 12.05 -8.97 4.41
N GLU A 146 12.22 -10.19 3.88
CA GLU A 146 13.53 -10.86 3.85
C GLU A 146 14.37 -10.25 2.71
N VAL A 147 15.37 -9.44 3.05
CA VAL A 147 16.28 -8.83 2.07
C VAL A 147 17.64 -9.53 2.07
N VAL A 148 17.92 -10.28 1.01
CA VAL A 148 19.13 -11.09 0.81
C VAL A 148 20.04 -10.44 -0.22
N ASN A 149 21.34 -10.39 0.05
CA ASN A 149 22.36 -9.97 -0.90
C ASN A 149 22.99 -11.19 -1.58
N GLU A 150 23.21 -11.10 -2.90
CA GLU A 150 23.79 -12.18 -3.69
C GLU A 150 24.93 -11.65 -4.56
N LEU A 151 26.11 -12.28 -4.49
CA LEU A 151 27.25 -11.91 -5.33
C LEU A 151 27.21 -12.70 -6.64
N ILE A 152 27.00 -11.99 -7.76
CA ILE A 152 26.99 -12.53 -9.12
C ILE A 152 28.13 -11.94 -9.95
N ARG A 153 29.19 -12.72 -10.16
CA ARG A 153 30.36 -12.28 -10.95
C ARG A 153 30.09 -12.41 -12.45
N GLY A 154 30.53 -11.42 -13.23
CA GLY A 154 30.40 -11.42 -14.69
C GLY A 154 28.98 -11.22 -15.24
N GLN A 155 28.00 -10.90 -14.38
CA GLN A 155 26.61 -10.67 -14.76
C GLN A 155 26.14 -9.26 -14.39
N HIS A 156 25.08 -8.80 -15.04
CA HIS A 156 24.46 -7.51 -14.71
C HIS A 156 23.65 -7.60 -13.42
N PRO A 157 23.67 -6.54 -12.58
CA PRO A 157 22.93 -6.53 -11.32
C PRO A 157 21.43 -6.50 -11.57
N HIS A 158 20.69 -7.15 -10.69
CA HIS A 158 19.23 -7.19 -10.76
C HIS A 158 18.62 -7.33 -9.37
N LEU A 159 17.36 -6.90 -9.24
CA LEU A 159 16.52 -7.20 -8.09
C LEU A 159 15.59 -8.33 -8.46
N LYS A 160 15.52 -9.36 -7.61
CA LYS A 160 14.59 -10.47 -7.74
C LYS A 160 13.64 -10.50 -6.55
N ALA A 161 12.36 -10.29 -6.83
CA ALA A 161 11.29 -10.22 -5.85
C ALA A 161 10.44 -11.49 -5.87
N PHE A 162 10.21 -12.09 -4.70
CA PHE A 162 9.31 -13.23 -4.49
C PHE A 162 8.07 -12.80 -3.72
N TYR A 163 6.90 -13.15 -4.25
CA TYR A 163 5.61 -12.76 -3.69
C TYR A 163 4.86 -13.96 -3.11
N ARG A 164 3.92 -13.70 -2.17
CA ARG A 164 3.03 -14.72 -1.56
C ARG A 164 2.29 -15.58 -2.58
N ASN A 165 1.94 -15.01 -3.73
CA ASN A 165 1.27 -15.71 -4.83
C ASN A 165 2.20 -16.62 -5.66
N LYS A 166 3.42 -16.89 -5.18
CA LYS A 166 4.47 -17.71 -5.83
C LYS A 166 4.99 -17.16 -7.16
N ASN A 167 4.55 -15.97 -7.57
CA ASN A 167 5.15 -15.30 -8.71
C ASN A 167 6.46 -14.64 -8.29
N GLU A 168 7.38 -14.57 -9.25
CA GLU A 168 8.61 -13.80 -9.14
C GLU A 168 8.62 -12.64 -10.14
N ARG A 169 9.28 -11.54 -9.76
CA ARG A 169 9.58 -10.43 -10.67
C ARG A 169 11.06 -10.11 -10.61
N VAL A 170 11.68 -10.02 -11.77
CA VAL A 170 13.08 -9.64 -11.92
C VAL A 170 13.16 -8.30 -12.62
N VAL A 171 13.94 -7.37 -12.06
CA VAL A 171 14.20 -6.05 -12.63
C VAL A 171 15.70 -5.88 -12.79
N CYS A 172 16.15 -5.62 -14.02
CA CYS A 172 17.56 -5.34 -14.31
C CYS A 172 17.91 -3.91 -13.91
N ILE A 173 19.08 -3.71 -13.29
CA ILE A 173 19.49 -2.45 -12.66
C ILE A 173 20.91 -2.07 -13.07
N LYS A 174 21.26 -2.34 -14.33
CA LYS A 174 22.57 -1.95 -14.85
C LYS A 174 22.67 -0.42 -14.93
N ASN A 175 23.77 0.14 -14.43
CA ASN A 175 24.11 1.57 -14.55
C ASN A 175 23.07 2.55 -13.97
N LEU A 176 22.23 2.13 -13.03
CA LEU A 176 21.29 3.03 -12.37
C LEU A 176 21.92 3.69 -11.14
N SER A 177 21.40 4.87 -10.77
CA SER A 177 21.78 5.57 -9.55
C SER A 177 21.20 4.88 -8.31
N PRO A 178 21.77 5.06 -7.11
CA PRO A 178 21.21 4.48 -5.88
C PRO A 178 19.76 4.93 -5.60
N GLU A 179 19.38 6.13 -6.04
CA GLU A 179 18.02 6.66 -5.89
C GLU A 179 17.02 5.96 -6.81
N ASP A 180 17.39 5.74 -8.08
CA ASP A 180 16.56 4.99 -9.03
C ASP A 180 16.39 3.54 -8.57
N ILE A 181 17.44 2.97 -7.98
CA ILE A 181 17.42 1.62 -7.38
C ILE A 181 16.40 1.57 -6.25
N LEU A 182 16.43 2.55 -5.36
CA LEU A 182 15.47 2.68 -4.27
C LEU A 182 14.04 2.81 -4.81
N LEU A 183 13.83 3.56 -5.89
CA LEU A 183 12.54 3.66 -6.56
C LEU A 183 12.08 2.31 -7.11
N HIS A 184 12.97 1.54 -7.75
CA HIS A 184 12.65 0.20 -8.24
C HIS A 184 12.34 -0.78 -7.10
N ALA A 185 13.11 -0.76 -6.01
CA ALA A 185 12.86 -1.56 -4.82
C ALA A 185 11.51 -1.21 -4.19
N THR A 186 11.19 0.09 -4.07
CA THR A 186 9.90 0.59 -3.55
C THR A 186 8.74 0.16 -4.45
N ARG A 187 8.90 0.22 -5.77
CA ARG A 187 7.90 -0.29 -6.73
C ARG A 187 7.67 -1.79 -6.56
N LEU A 188 8.73 -2.58 -6.37
CA LEU A 188 8.61 -4.03 -6.13
C LEU A 188 7.90 -4.32 -4.81
N ARG A 189 8.21 -3.55 -3.76
CA ARG A 189 7.59 -3.61 -2.43
C ARG A 189 6.10 -3.28 -2.47
N ASN A 190 5.71 -2.29 -3.26
CA ASN A 190 4.30 -1.88 -3.44
C ASN A 190 3.55 -2.74 -4.49
N ALA A 191 4.20 -3.71 -5.14
CA ALA A 191 3.54 -4.54 -6.15
C ALA A 191 2.90 -5.80 -5.52
N GLN A 192 1.85 -6.31 -6.17
CA GLN A 192 1.16 -7.55 -5.77
C GLN A 192 1.76 -8.83 -6.39
N GLY A 193 2.76 -8.70 -7.27
CA GLY A 193 3.35 -9.84 -7.99
C GLY A 193 2.51 -10.45 -9.13
N ARG A 194 1.34 -9.89 -9.44
CA ARG A 194 0.53 -10.33 -10.60
C ARG A 194 1.27 -10.08 -11.92
N LYS A 195 1.12 -10.94 -12.92
CA LYS A 195 1.68 -10.68 -14.27
C LYS A 195 1.04 -9.41 -14.85
N VAL A 196 1.86 -8.54 -15.47
CA VAL A 196 1.33 -7.35 -16.15
C VAL A 196 0.66 -7.82 -17.43
N VAL A 197 -0.65 -7.64 -17.51
CA VAL A 197 -1.47 -7.95 -18.69
C VAL A 197 -2.09 -6.66 -19.18
N LYS A 198 -2.13 -6.47 -20.51
CA LYS A 198 -2.83 -5.34 -21.11
C LYS A 198 -4.33 -5.50 -20.88
N LEU A 199 -4.92 -4.61 -20.09
CA LEU A 199 -6.37 -4.56 -19.88
C LEU A 199 -7.04 -3.88 -21.09
N LYS A 200 -8.21 -4.37 -21.48
CA LYS A 200 -9.02 -3.74 -22.55
C LYS A 200 -9.67 -2.45 -22.06
N THR A 201 -10.18 -2.46 -20.83
CA THR A 201 -10.86 -1.34 -20.18
C THR A 201 -10.10 -0.93 -18.92
N ARG A 202 -10.19 0.36 -18.56
CA ARG A 202 -9.59 0.89 -17.33
C ARG A 202 -10.32 0.41 -16.06
N HIS A 203 -11.63 0.19 -16.16
CA HIS A 203 -12.46 -0.27 -15.06
C HIS A 203 -12.94 -1.71 -15.28
N PHE A 204 -13.07 -2.43 -14.18
CA PHE A 204 -13.68 -3.75 -14.11
C PHE A 204 -14.79 -3.71 -13.07
N THR A 205 -15.98 -4.16 -13.44
CA THR A 205 -17.11 -4.35 -12.51
C THR A 205 -17.74 -5.70 -12.76
N GLN A 206 -18.04 -6.44 -11.69
CA GLN A 206 -18.82 -7.68 -11.79
C GLN A 206 -20.31 -7.39 -11.96
N HIS A 207 -20.75 -6.19 -11.53
CA HIS A 207 -22.14 -5.75 -11.56
C HIS A 207 -22.23 -4.47 -12.40
N PRO A 208 -22.44 -4.60 -13.72
CA PRO A 208 -22.43 -3.44 -14.62
C PRO A 208 -23.66 -2.54 -14.46
N SER A 209 -24.77 -3.06 -13.91
CA SER A 209 -25.98 -2.28 -13.64
C SER A 209 -26.53 -2.58 -12.25
N VAL A 210 -27.14 -1.57 -11.64
CA VAL A 210 -27.82 -1.64 -10.33
C VAL A 210 -29.32 -1.92 -10.50
N GLN A 211 -29.96 -1.32 -11.51
CA GLN A 211 -31.42 -1.42 -11.75
C GLN A 211 -31.78 -2.44 -12.84
N GLY A 212 -30.78 -3.13 -13.41
CA GLY A 212 -30.95 -4.02 -14.55
C GLY A 212 -30.37 -3.43 -15.83
N THR A 213 -29.95 -4.29 -16.75
CA THR A 213 -29.41 -3.85 -18.03
C THR A 213 -30.56 -3.38 -18.93
N TRP A 214 -30.39 -2.26 -19.63
CA TRP A 214 -31.39 -1.82 -20.59
C TRP A 214 -31.62 -2.88 -21.68
N THR A 215 -32.88 -3.12 -22.01
CA THR A 215 -33.31 -3.98 -23.11
C THR A 215 -34.35 -3.26 -23.97
N THR A 216 -34.54 -3.68 -25.22
CA THR A 216 -35.53 -3.05 -26.11
C THR A 216 -36.98 -3.20 -25.60
N ALA A 217 -37.24 -4.23 -24.77
CA ALA A 217 -38.56 -4.46 -24.17
C ALA A 217 -38.82 -3.62 -22.90
N THR A 218 -37.77 -3.08 -22.27
CA THR A 218 -37.91 -2.17 -21.13
C THR A 218 -38.28 -0.78 -21.64
N ILE A 219 -39.55 -0.43 -21.48
CA ILE A 219 -40.08 0.92 -21.69
C ILE A 219 -40.03 1.63 -20.32
N PHE A 220 -39.48 2.83 -20.29
CA PHE A 220 -39.41 3.69 -19.11
C PHE A 220 -40.78 4.30 -18.78
#